data_AF-A0A1A8XJG1-F1
#
_entry.id   AF-A0A1A8XJG1-F1
#
_cell.length_a   1.000
_cell.length_b   1.000
_cell.length_c   1.000
_cell.angle_alpha   90.00
_cell.angle_beta   90.00
_cell.angle_gamma   90.00
#
_symmetry.space_group_name_H-M   'P 1'
#
loop_
_entity.id
_entity.type
_entity.pdbx_description
1 polymer ?
#
loop_
_entity_poly.entity_id
_entity_poly.type
_entity_poly.pdbx_seq_one_letter_code
_entity_poly.pdbx_strand_id
1 'polypeptide(L)'
;MRAITVMLSGLLITGLAGIAEAGSGKNEWAKGIAECGKNTKVVKLVDYDDGTNSAAGEAPIRIVTLNEKKRKGCWIDVKDLHPTQSAVGMGAVTCKSGKIASWAKAGKLNDKLLEDGRWVPLVRGPGGKFYLTDHHHLSTAVLNADIPPKQKKLYAYLLKDWSQMKEGAFWAKMEQENLTWLKNPDGKEISPSELPKKIADLQDDPLRTLSAWVRTNCGYVKCNPPGVTDEDAEGSCATQFSDVECTRAFFVEFKWAAHHSTVPEVKSTLGDGISCSQQVPLNLECLDRQREKLAQVLLAAMTAAAAPETRAYVGAGAGYNPQPHQGVVPPCQ
;
A
#
# COMPACT_ATOMS: atom_id res chain seq x y z
N MET A 1 12.35 26.91 -78.80
CA MET A 1 12.70 27.53 -77.51
C MET A 1 11.52 28.33 -76.99
N ARG A 2 10.78 27.78 -76.04
CA ARG A 2 10.13 28.44 -74.88
C ARG A 2 9.20 27.40 -74.23
N ALA A 3 9.40 27.24 -72.93
CA ALA A 3 8.93 26.13 -72.14
C ALA A 3 7.41 26.16 -71.92
N ILE A 4 6.85 24.96 -71.89
CA ILE A 4 5.47 24.61 -71.58
C ILE A 4 5.35 24.51 -70.05
N THR A 5 4.40 25.22 -69.44
CA THR A 5 3.96 24.95 -68.06
C THR A 5 2.49 24.60 -68.11
N VAL A 6 2.21 23.30 -68.02
CA VAL A 6 0.89 22.72 -67.89
C VAL A 6 0.59 22.61 -66.39
N MET A 7 -0.45 23.29 -65.92
CA MET A 7 -1.07 22.99 -64.63
C MET A 7 -1.84 21.68 -64.75
N LEU A 8 -1.54 20.72 -63.87
CA LEU A 8 -2.38 19.53 -63.72
C LEU A 8 -2.44 19.10 -62.24
N SER A 9 -3.63 18.59 -61.91
CA SER A 9 -3.94 17.65 -60.82
C SER A 9 -4.17 18.22 -59.43
N GLY A 10 -5.45 18.54 -59.17
CA GLY A 10 -6.08 18.41 -57.86
C GLY A 10 -7.36 17.58 -58.00
N LEU A 11 -7.28 16.26 -57.81
CA LEU A 11 -8.45 15.41 -57.56
C LEU A 11 -8.11 14.47 -56.41
N LEU A 12 -8.55 14.85 -55.21
CA LEU A 12 -8.45 14.07 -53.98
C LEU A 12 -9.43 12.90 -54.05
N ILE A 13 -8.90 11.69 -54.14
CA ILE A 13 -9.64 10.45 -53.88
C ILE A 13 -9.68 10.28 -52.36
N THR A 14 -10.82 10.57 -51.75
CA THR A 14 -11.07 10.23 -50.34
C THR A 14 -11.27 8.72 -50.22
N GLY A 15 -10.19 8.01 -49.89
CA GLY A 15 -10.27 6.63 -49.41
C GLY A 15 -10.92 6.59 -48.03
N LEU A 16 -11.96 5.78 -47.89
CA LEU A 16 -12.51 5.35 -46.61
C LEU A 16 -11.45 4.49 -45.90
N ALA A 17 -10.59 5.12 -45.11
CA ALA A 17 -9.79 4.43 -44.11
C ALA A 17 -10.70 4.17 -42.90
N GLY A 18 -11.15 2.92 -42.77
CA GLY A 18 -11.71 2.44 -41.52
C GLY A 18 -10.68 2.65 -40.41
N ILE A 19 -11.02 3.49 -39.44
CA ILE A 19 -10.27 3.58 -38.19
C ILE A 19 -10.55 2.28 -37.45
N ALA A 20 -9.69 1.30 -37.62
CA ALA A 20 -9.58 0.20 -36.68
C ALA A 20 -9.00 0.81 -35.39
N GLU A 21 -9.87 1.10 -34.42
CA GLU A 21 -9.43 1.28 -33.05
C GLU A 21 -8.72 0.00 -32.60
N ALA A 22 -7.39 0.08 -32.50
CA ALA A 22 -6.57 -0.94 -31.86
C ALA A 22 -6.83 -0.90 -30.34
N GLY A 23 -8.00 -1.41 -29.94
CA GLY A 23 -8.41 -1.62 -28.56
C GLY A 23 -8.26 -3.08 -28.15
N SER A 24 -7.12 -3.74 -28.42
CA SER A 24 -6.88 -5.10 -27.95
C SER A 24 -5.52 -5.22 -27.27
N GLY A 25 -5.52 -5.47 -25.95
CA GLY A 25 -4.34 -6.06 -25.30
C GLY A 25 -4.22 -5.89 -23.78
N LYS A 26 -4.77 -4.83 -23.17
CA LYS A 26 -4.50 -4.59 -21.73
C LYS A 26 -5.44 -5.31 -20.75
N ASN A 27 -6.66 -5.68 -21.19
CA ASN A 27 -7.74 -6.11 -20.29
C ASN A 27 -8.31 -7.53 -20.53
N GLU A 28 -7.77 -8.31 -21.47
CA GLU A 28 -8.28 -9.67 -21.74
C GLU A 28 -7.91 -10.67 -20.63
N TRP A 29 -6.70 -10.62 -20.10
CA TRP A 29 -6.24 -11.55 -19.07
C TRP A 29 -7.02 -11.41 -17.75
N ALA A 30 -7.51 -10.21 -17.44
CA ALA A 30 -8.29 -9.94 -16.24
C ALA A 30 -9.65 -10.67 -16.22
N LYS A 31 -10.20 -11.01 -17.41
CA LYS A 31 -11.41 -11.84 -17.53
C LYS A 31 -11.15 -13.31 -17.14
N GLY A 32 -9.89 -13.73 -17.04
CA GLY A 32 -9.48 -15.10 -16.70
C GLY A 32 -9.01 -15.32 -15.26
N ILE A 33 -8.91 -14.26 -14.45
CA ILE A 33 -8.52 -14.41 -13.03
C ILE A 33 -9.71 -14.98 -12.25
N ALA A 34 -9.51 -16.16 -11.67
CA ALA A 34 -10.54 -16.83 -10.87
C ALA A 34 -10.73 -16.17 -9.51
N GLU A 35 -11.89 -16.41 -8.88
CA GLU A 35 -12.10 -16.05 -7.47
C GLU A 35 -11.18 -16.84 -6.54
N CYS A 36 -10.75 -16.24 -5.44
CA CYS A 36 -9.95 -16.94 -4.45
C CYS A 36 -10.79 -18.06 -3.80
N GLY A 37 -10.25 -19.28 -3.78
CA GLY A 37 -10.94 -20.43 -3.24
C GLY A 37 -9.99 -21.59 -3.03
N LYS A 38 -10.48 -22.79 -2.73
CA LYS A 38 -9.67 -24.00 -2.43
C LYS A 38 -8.59 -24.31 -3.48
N ASN A 39 -8.84 -23.96 -4.74
CA ASN A 39 -7.94 -24.24 -5.87
C ASN A 39 -6.91 -23.13 -6.13
N THR A 40 -6.96 -22.00 -5.41
CA THR A 40 -5.93 -20.95 -5.51
C THR A 40 -4.59 -21.54 -5.11
N LYS A 41 -3.59 -21.38 -5.97
CA LYS A 41 -2.27 -21.98 -5.81
C LYS A 41 -1.31 -21.02 -5.13
N VAL A 42 -0.43 -21.56 -4.29
CA VAL A 42 0.67 -20.80 -3.71
C VAL A 42 1.60 -20.30 -4.83
N VAL A 43 1.96 -19.02 -4.77
CA VAL A 43 2.88 -18.40 -5.71
C VAL A 43 4.33 -18.81 -5.45
N LYS A 44 5.15 -18.76 -6.50
CA LYS A 44 6.60 -18.91 -6.35
C LYS A 44 7.22 -17.56 -6.00
N LEU A 45 8.14 -17.57 -5.05
CA LEU A 45 9.04 -16.46 -4.81
C LEU A 45 10.32 -16.67 -5.63
N VAL A 46 10.88 -15.58 -6.13
CA VAL A 46 12.19 -15.55 -6.80
C VAL A 46 13.11 -14.60 -6.06
N ASP A 47 14.39 -14.88 -6.08
CA ASP A 47 15.41 -13.96 -5.58
C ASP A 47 15.42 -12.71 -6.47
N TYR A 48 15.47 -11.55 -5.83
CA TYR A 48 15.51 -10.25 -6.44
C TYR A 48 16.82 -9.58 -6.08
N ASP A 49 17.58 -9.25 -7.10
CA ASP A 49 18.75 -8.39 -7.01
C ASP A 49 18.28 -6.95 -7.20
N ASP A 50 18.44 -6.13 -6.15
CA ASP A 50 18.07 -4.72 -6.16
C ASP A 50 19.25 -3.82 -6.55
N GLY A 51 20.37 -4.40 -6.99
CA GLY A 51 21.59 -3.67 -7.35
C GLY A 51 22.32 -3.07 -6.15
N THR A 52 21.82 -3.24 -4.92
CA THR A 52 22.55 -2.89 -3.71
C THR A 52 23.38 -4.10 -3.32
N ASN A 53 24.69 -3.91 -3.11
CA ASN A 53 25.54 -4.96 -2.56
C ASN A 53 25.05 -5.27 -1.14
N SER A 54 24.09 -6.18 -1.00
CA SER A 54 23.74 -6.76 0.29
C SER A 54 25.03 -7.21 0.95
N ALA A 55 25.31 -6.68 2.14
CA ALA A 55 26.52 -7.03 2.87
C ALA A 55 26.64 -8.56 2.97
N ALA A 56 27.87 -9.09 2.86
CA ALA A 56 28.11 -10.53 2.89
C ALA A 56 27.44 -11.17 4.12
N GLY A 57 26.35 -11.91 3.93
CA GLY A 57 25.60 -12.59 4.99
C GLY A 57 24.11 -12.27 5.08
N GLU A 58 23.57 -11.29 4.34
CA GLU A 58 22.12 -11.06 4.30
C GLU A 58 21.40 -12.05 3.38
N ALA A 59 20.22 -12.52 3.80
CA ALA A 59 19.39 -13.40 2.98
C ALA A 59 18.86 -12.65 1.75
N PRO A 60 18.78 -13.29 0.57
CA PRO A 60 18.31 -12.63 -0.64
C PRO A 60 16.89 -12.11 -0.47
N ILE A 61 16.64 -10.91 -1.01
CA ILE A 61 15.29 -10.34 -1.11
C ILE A 61 14.49 -11.25 -2.02
N ARG A 62 13.29 -11.67 -1.58
CA ARG A 62 12.44 -12.59 -2.36
C ARG A 62 11.10 -11.97 -2.68
N ILE A 63 10.71 -12.08 -3.95
CA ILE A 63 9.56 -11.34 -4.50
C ILE A 63 8.64 -12.26 -5.29
N VAL A 64 7.39 -11.83 -5.44
CA VAL A 64 6.44 -12.47 -6.36
C VAL A 64 6.33 -11.57 -7.58
N THR A 65 6.77 -12.06 -8.74
CA THR A 65 6.73 -11.27 -9.97
C THR A 65 5.29 -11.00 -10.42
N LEU A 66 5.07 -9.90 -11.12
CA LEU A 66 3.76 -9.62 -11.72
C LEU A 66 3.26 -10.79 -12.58
N ASN A 67 4.13 -11.42 -13.38
CA ASN A 67 3.75 -12.57 -14.20
C ASN A 67 3.25 -13.75 -13.34
N GLU A 68 3.88 -14.03 -12.20
CA GLU A 68 3.41 -15.07 -11.28
C GLU A 68 2.07 -14.69 -10.63
N LYS A 69 1.90 -13.42 -10.22
CA LYS A 69 0.63 -12.90 -9.71
C LYS A 69 -0.49 -13.06 -10.73
N LYS A 70 -0.27 -12.65 -11.99
CA LYS A 70 -1.26 -12.81 -13.08
C LYS A 70 -1.63 -14.26 -13.36
N ARG A 71 -0.66 -15.18 -13.25
CA ARG A 71 -0.83 -16.59 -13.60
C ARG A 71 -1.52 -17.42 -12.52
N LYS A 72 -1.24 -17.13 -11.24
CA LYS A 72 -1.71 -17.93 -10.10
C LYS A 72 -2.60 -17.19 -9.11
N GLY A 73 -2.64 -15.88 -9.23
CA GLY A 73 -3.45 -15.06 -8.37
C GLY A 73 -4.93 -15.22 -8.63
N CYS A 74 -5.70 -14.52 -7.83
CA CYS A 74 -7.15 -14.59 -7.81
C CYS A 74 -7.74 -13.22 -7.50
N TRP A 75 -9.05 -13.06 -7.63
CA TRP A 75 -9.74 -11.90 -7.06
C TRP A 75 -10.52 -12.32 -5.81
N ILE A 76 -10.71 -11.40 -4.87
CA ILE A 76 -11.44 -11.64 -3.62
C ILE A 76 -12.28 -10.41 -3.26
N ASP A 77 -13.50 -10.63 -2.79
CA ASP A 77 -14.33 -9.57 -2.20
C ASP A 77 -13.69 -9.11 -0.89
N VAL A 78 -13.61 -7.80 -0.66
CA VAL A 78 -12.96 -7.25 0.53
C VAL A 78 -13.59 -7.76 1.82
N LYS A 79 -14.88 -8.11 1.80
CA LYS A 79 -15.58 -8.64 2.99
C LYS A 79 -15.11 -10.05 3.42
N ASP A 80 -14.46 -10.78 2.52
CA ASP A 80 -14.00 -12.17 2.77
C ASP A 80 -12.56 -12.20 3.31
N LEU A 81 -11.91 -11.03 3.40
CA LEU A 81 -10.58 -10.86 3.97
C LEU A 81 -10.62 -10.79 5.49
N HIS A 82 -9.70 -11.52 6.12
CA HIS A 82 -9.45 -11.47 7.56
C HIS A 82 -8.20 -10.62 7.82
N PRO A 83 -8.29 -9.51 8.56
CA PRO A 83 -7.14 -8.69 8.95
C PRO A 83 -6.11 -9.46 9.78
N THR A 84 -4.85 -9.01 9.70
CA THR A 84 -3.73 -9.49 10.54
C THR A 84 -3.06 -8.34 11.29
N GLN A 85 -3.77 -7.22 11.41
CA GLN A 85 -3.43 -6.09 12.27
C GLN A 85 -4.71 -5.53 12.86
N SER A 86 -4.59 -4.84 13.99
CA SER A 86 -5.76 -4.27 14.70
C SER A 86 -6.29 -2.99 14.05
N ALA A 87 -5.42 -2.22 13.40
CA ALA A 87 -5.70 -0.83 13.04
C ALA A 87 -4.98 -0.36 11.77
N VAL A 88 -5.54 0.66 11.14
CA VAL A 88 -4.97 1.44 10.04
C VAL A 88 -5.09 2.93 10.37
N GLY A 89 -4.39 3.78 9.63
CA GLY A 89 -4.62 5.24 9.70
C GLY A 89 -5.76 5.63 8.77
N MET A 90 -6.94 5.95 9.31
CA MET A 90 -8.14 6.20 8.50
C MET A 90 -8.05 7.50 7.69
N GLY A 91 -7.26 8.49 8.14
CA GLY A 91 -6.92 9.65 7.30
C GLY A 91 -6.24 9.25 5.98
N ALA A 92 -5.27 8.33 6.04
CA ALA A 92 -4.62 7.78 4.85
C ALA A 92 -5.56 6.90 3.99
N VAL A 93 -6.50 6.19 4.63
CA VAL A 93 -7.56 5.43 3.94
C VAL A 93 -8.47 6.37 3.14
N THR A 94 -8.90 7.49 3.72
CA THR A 94 -9.80 8.47 3.10
C THR A 94 -9.23 9.01 1.79
N CYS A 95 -7.96 9.46 1.82
CA CYS A 95 -7.24 9.86 0.61
C CYS A 95 -7.30 8.81 -0.50
N LYS A 96 -7.00 7.55 -0.14
CA LYS A 96 -6.90 6.45 -1.09
C LYS A 96 -8.27 6.07 -1.62
N SER A 97 -9.30 6.15 -0.78
CA SER A 97 -10.69 5.90 -1.13
C SER A 97 -11.18 6.89 -2.19
N GLY A 98 -10.88 8.18 -2.03
CA GLY A 98 -11.18 9.20 -3.05
C GLY A 98 -10.49 8.94 -4.40
N LYS A 99 -9.22 8.49 -4.39
CA LYS A 99 -8.50 8.08 -5.61
C LYS A 99 -9.13 6.85 -6.27
N ILE A 100 -9.57 5.87 -5.49
CA ILE A 100 -10.26 4.68 -6.01
C ILE A 100 -11.59 5.07 -6.66
N ALA A 101 -12.37 5.94 -6.02
CA ALA A 101 -13.61 6.46 -6.58
C ALA A 101 -13.37 7.24 -7.89
N SER A 102 -12.29 8.02 -7.99
CA SER A 102 -11.96 8.74 -9.24
C SER A 102 -11.54 7.78 -10.36
N TRP A 103 -10.80 6.71 -10.06
CA TRP A 103 -10.49 5.66 -11.04
C TRP A 103 -11.74 4.95 -11.54
N ALA A 104 -12.71 4.69 -10.67
CA ALA A 104 -13.99 4.09 -11.03
C ALA A 104 -14.79 5.00 -11.98
N LYS A 105 -14.90 6.29 -11.65
CA LYS A 105 -15.56 7.29 -12.51
C LYS A 105 -14.89 7.40 -13.89
N ALA A 106 -13.57 7.25 -13.93
CA ALA A 106 -12.80 7.25 -15.18
C ALA A 106 -12.81 5.90 -15.94
N GLY A 107 -13.51 4.87 -15.45
CA GLY A 107 -13.52 3.54 -16.06
C GLY A 107 -12.21 2.76 -15.94
N LYS A 108 -11.27 3.21 -15.10
CA LYS A 108 -9.90 2.68 -14.95
C LYS A 108 -9.69 1.87 -13.67
N LEU A 109 -10.74 1.60 -12.89
CA LEU A 109 -10.63 0.94 -11.58
C LEU A 109 -9.87 -0.38 -11.64
N ASN A 110 -10.28 -1.30 -12.52
CA ASN A 110 -9.66 -2.62 -12.61
C ASN A 110 -8.21 -2.52 -13.08
N ASP A 111 -7.94 -1.72 -14.12
CA ASP A 111 -6.59 -1.49 -14.65
C ASP A 111 -5.65 -0.99 -13.54
N LYS A 112 -6.12 -0.06 -12.70
CA LYS A 112 -5.38 0.43 -11.55
C LYS A 112 -5.20 -0.64 -10.48
N LEU A 113 -6.23 -1.40 -10.11
CA LEU A 113 -6.08 -2.46 -9.11
C LEU A 113 -5.21 -3.64 -9.58
N LEU A 114 -4.97 -3.78 -10.89
CA LEU A 114 -4.11 -4.80 -11.49
C LEU A 114 -2.62 -4.42 -11.54
N GLU A 115 -2.27 -3.16 -11.27
CA GLU A 115 -0.87 -2.72 -11.17
C GLU A 115 -0.14 -3.49 -10.05
N ASP A 116 1.13 -3.82 -10.27
CA ASP A 116 1.88 -4.81 -9.48
C ASP A 116 1.86 -4.54 -7.96
N GLY A 117 2.04 -3.28 -7.58
CA GLY A 117 2.03 -2.82 -6.18
C GLY A 117 0.65 -2.70 -5.52
N ARG A 118 -0.43 -3.15 -6.17
CA ARG A 118 -1.80 -3.15 -5.61
C ARG A 118 -2.40 -4.54 -5.42
N TRP A 119 -1.66 -5.57 -5.80
CA TRP A 119 -2.03 -6.94 -5.48
C TRP A 119 -1.81 -7.22 -4.00
N VAL A 120 -2.80 -7.85 -3.35
CA VAL A 120 -2.71 -8.11 -1.92
C VAL A 120 -2.18 -9.52 -1.61
N PRO A 121 -1.17 -9.65 -0.72
CA PRO A 121 -0.68 -10.94 -0.28
C PRO A 121 -1.62 -11.57 0.74
N LEU A 122 -1.90 -12.86 0.57
CA LEU A 122 -2.75 -13.65 1.44
C LEU A 122 -2.02 -14.86 2.01
N VAL A 123 -2.42 -15.24 3.22
CA VAL A 123 -2.21 -16.60 3.75
C VAL A 123 -3.57 -17.28 3.88
N ARG A 124 -3.69 -18.51 3.39
CA ARG A 124 -4.87 -19.33 3.66
C ARG A 124 -4.66 -20.03 5.00
N GLY A 125 -5.41 -19.64 6.02
CA GLY A 125 -5.32 -20.19 7.37
C GLY A 125 -6.42 -21.22 7.67
N PRO A 126 -6.52 -21.66 8.94
CA PRO A 126 -7.46 -22.68 9.40
C PRO A 126 -8.90 -22.41 8.95
N GLY A 127 -9.58 -23.47 8.51
CA GLY A 127 -10.94 -23.37 7.95
C GLY A 127 -10.99 -22.75 6.54
N GLY A 128 -9.85 -22.58 5.88
CA GLY A 128 -9.77 -22.04 4.51
C GLY A 128 -9.92 -20.51 4.43
N LYS A 129 -9.86 -19.81 5.57
CA LYS A 129 -9.97 -18.35 5.65
C LYS A 129 -8.76 -17.68 5.01
N PHE A 130 -8.97 -16.56 4.32
CA PHE A 130 -7.91 -15.77 3.71
C PHE A 130 -7.52 -14.60 4.63
N TYR A 131 -6.31 -14.68 5.17
CA TYR A 131 -5.71 -13.66 6.03
C TYR A 131 -4.88 -12.70 5.18
N LEU A 132 -5.20 -11.41 5.26
CA LEU A 132 -4.53 -10.32 4.55
C LEU A 132 -3.26 -9.93 5.29
N THR A 133 -2.08 -10.12 4.71
CA THR A 133 -0.80 -9.87 5.41
C THR A 133 -0.15 -8.52 5.11
N ASP A 134 -0.61 -7.81 4.07
CA ASP A 134 -0.20 -6.44 3.75
C ASP A 134 -1.34 -5.74 2.99
N HIS A 135 -1.24 -4.42 2.84
CA HIS A 135 -2.21 -3.57 2.13
C HIS A 135 -3.57 -3.42 2.83
N HIS A 136 -3.63 -3.45 4.16
CA HIS A 136 -4.85 -3.17 4.93
C HIS A 136 -5.43 -1.79 4.64
N HIS A 137 -4.61 -0.75 4.45
CA HIS A 137 -5.10 0.57 4.01
C HIS A 137 -5.74 0.55 2.62
N LEU A 138 -5.20 -0.21 1.66
CA LEU A 138 -5.81 -0.33 0.33
C LEU A 138 -7.14 -1.07 0.41
N SER A 139 -7.19 -2.17 1.17
CA SER A 139 -8.40 -2.95 1.35
C SER A 139 -9.50 -2.15 2.01
N THR A 140 -9.18 -1.43 3.07
CA THR A 140 -10.11 -0.52 3.75
C THR A 140 -10.55 0.63 2.84
N ALA A 141 -9.67 1.12 1.96
CA ALA A 141 -9.99 2.18 1.01
C ALA A 141 -10.94 1.71 -0.10
N VAL A 142 -10.76 0.48 -0.62
CA VAL A 142 -11.71 -0.14 -1.56
C VAL A 142 -13.07 -0.36 -0.88
N LEU A 143 -13.08 -0.83 0.37
CA LEU A 143 -14.31 -1.02 1.14
C LEU A 143 -15.10 0.28 1.30
N ASN A 144 -14.41 1.40 1.54
CA ASN A 144 -15.03 2.70 1.81
C ASN A 144 -15.22 3.57 0.56
N ALA A 145 -14.66 3.19 -0.59
CA ALA A 145 -14.82 3.97 -1.82
C ALA A 145 -16.29 4.00 -2.26
N ASP A 146 -16.69 5.16 -2.78
CA ASP A 146 -17.97 5.39 -3.44
C ASP A 146 -17.99 4.67 -4.81
N ILE A 147 -18.04 3.35 -4.75
CA ILE A 147 -18.10 2.42 -5.88
C ILE A 147 -19.16 1.35 -5.59
N PRO A 148 -19.79 0.78 -6.63
CA PRO A 148 -20.79 -0.27 -6.46
C PRO A 148 -20.26 -1.45 -5.63
N PRO A 149 -21.08 -2.09 -4.76
CA PRO A 149 -20.65 -3.22 -3.95
C PRO A 149 -19.95 -4.34 -4.74
N LYS A 150 -20.44 -4.66 -5.95
CA LYS A 150 -19.83 -5.66 -6.86
C LYS A 150 -18.40 -5.34 -7.33
N GLN A 151 -17.95 -4.10 -7.13
CA GLN A 151 -16.60 -3.63 -7.46
C GLN A 151 -15.69 -3.54 -6.22
N LYS A 152 -16.20 -3.81 -5.01
CA LYS A 152 -15.41 -3.82 -3.77
C LYS A 152 -14.60 -5.12 -3.63
N LYS A 153 -13.73 -5.35 -4.62
CA LYS A 153 -12.86 -6.53 -4.73
C LYS A 153 -11.42 -6.11 -4.98
N LEU A 154 -10.50 -7.02 -4.67
CA LEU A 154 -9.06 -6.85 -4.88
C LEU A 154 -8.51 -8.02 -5.69
N TYR A 155 -7.36 -7.80 -6.31
CA TYR A 155 -6.55 -8.88 -6.87
C TYR A 155 -5.52 -9.31 -5.83
N ALA A 156 -5.34 -10.61 -5.69
CA ALA A 156 -4.63 -11.21 -4.59
C ALA A 156 -3.74 -12.37 -5.04
N TYR A 157 -2.72 -12.68 -4.24
CA TYR A 157 -1.89 -13.85 -4.44
C TYR A 157 -1.65 -14.58 -3.12
N LEU A 158 -1.61 -15.91 -3.19
CA LEU A 158 -1.48 -16.76 -2.02
C LEU A 158 0.00 -17.02 -1.72
N LEU A 159 0.52 -16.43 -0.64
CA LEU A 159 1.90 -16.64 -0.17
C LEU A 159 2.10 -18.03 0.43
N LYS A 160 1.15 -18.48 1.25
CA LYS A 160 1.21 -19.72 2.01
C LYS A 160 -0.17 -20.34 2.12
N ASP A 161 -0.22 -21.67 2.13
CA ASP A 161 -1.43 -22.42 2.50
C ASP A 161 -1.14 -23.20 3.78
N TRP A 162 -1.74 -22.73 4.86
CA TRP A 162 -1.70 -23.29 6.21
C TRP A 162 -3.10 -23.69 6.67
N SER A 163 -4.00 -23.99 5.72
CA SER A 163 -5.39 -24.33 6.02
C SER A 163 -5.59 -25.58 6.87
N GLN A 164 -4.60 -26.47 6.88
CA GLN A 164 -4.59 -27.71 7.66
C GLN A 164 -3.92 -27.56 9.04
N MET A 165 -3.40 -26.37 9.38
CA MET A 165 -2.80 -26.14 10.70
C MET A 165 -3.88 -25.98 11.78
N LYS A 166 -3.54 -26.35 13.02
CA LYS A 166 -4.33 -25.96 14.20
C LYS A 166 -4.15 -24.46 14.47
N GLU A 167 -5.16 -23.79 15.01
CA GLU A 167 -5.15 -22.33 15.19
C GLU A 167 -3.93 -21.80 15.97
N GLY A 168 -3.55 -22.43 17.08
CA GLY A 168 -2.38 -22.00 17.85
C GLY A 168 -1.06 -22.09 17.07
N ALA A 169 -0.87 -23.17 16.29
CA ALA A 169 0.32 -23.33 15.45
C ALA A 169 0.32 -22.36 14.28
N PHE A 170 -0.85 -22.07 13.71
CA PHE A 170 -1.02 -21.07 12.66
C PHE A 170 -0.58 -19.68 13.12
N TRP A 171 -1.08 -19.20 14.28
CA TRP A 171 -0.75 -17.87 14.77
C TRP A 171 0.71 -17.73 15.19
N ALA A 172 1.27 -18.74 15.87
CA ALA A 172 2.70 -18.77 16.16
C ALA A 172 3.56 -18.66 14.89
N LYS A 173 3.11 -19.27 13.78
CA LYS A 173 3.79 -19.17 12.48
C LYS A 173 3.61 -17.81 11.83
N MET A 174 2.43 -17.21 11.91
CA MET A 174 2.17 -15.85 11.42
C MET A 174 3.08 -14.83 12.11
N GLU A 175 3.25 -14.93 13.44
CA GLU A 175 4.16 -14.08 14.21
C GLU A 175 5.63 -14.33 13.82
N GLN A 176 6.05 -15.60 13.77
CA GLN A 176 7.42 -15.98 13.40
C GLN A 176 7.81 -15.46 12.01
N GLU A 177 6.87 -15.47 11.05
CA GLU A 177 7.12 -15.00 9.68
C GLU A 177 6.81 -13.50 9.47
N ASN A 178 6.54 -12.73 10.53
CA ASN A 178 6.18 -11.31 10.46
C ASN A 178 4.98 -11.02 9.53
N LEU A 179 3.97 -11.89 9.56
CA LEU A 179 2.74 -11.79 8.74
C LEU A 179 1.55 -11.19 9.51
N THR A 180 1.77 -10.83 10.78
CA THR A 180 0.76 -10.25 11.66
C THR A 180 1.40 -9.20 12.57
N TRP A 181 0.63 -8.16 12.91
CA TRP A 181 0.99 -7.14 13.87
C TRP A 181 0.00 -7.17 15.04
N LEU A 182 0.46 -7.62 16.19
CA LEU A 182 -0.37 -7.88 17.37
C LEU A 182 -0.27 -6.76 18.42
N LYS A 183 -0.44 -5.51 17.99
CA LYS A 183 -0.62 -4.37 18.90
C LYS A 183 -1.85 -3.57 18.56
N ASN A 184 -2.52 -3.02 19.56
CA ASN A 184 -3.62 -2.06 19.39
C ASN A 184 -3.09 -0.62 19.12
N PRO A 185 -3.96 0.35 18.82
CA PRO A 185 -3.55 1.75 18.62
C PRO A 185 -2.85 2.40 19.83
N ASP A 186 -3.09 1.92 21.05
CA ASP A 186 -2.39 2.38 22.26
C ASP A 186 -0.97 1.80 22.38
N GLY A 187 -0.54 0.97 21.43
CA GLY A 187 0.73 0.26 21.46
C GLY A 187 0.77 -0.96 22.39
N LYS A 188 -0.36 -1.36 22.98
CA LYS A 188 -0.46 -2.55 23.84
C LYS A 188 -0.47 -3.82 23.00
N GLU A 189 0.26 -4.83 23.45
CA GLU A 189 0.21 -6.18 22.89
C GLU A 189 -1.22 -6.73 22.99
N ILE A 190 -1.67 -7.42 21.94
CA ILE A 190 -2.96 -8.11 21.88
C ILE A 190 -2.78 -9.56 21.49
N SER A 191 -3.73 -10.40 21.85
CA SER A 191 -3.81 -11.78 21.36
C SER A 191 -4.39 -11.83 19.94
N PRO A 192 -4.10 -12.88 19.14
CA PRO A 192 -4.72 -13.04 17.83
C PRO A 192 -6.26 -13.09 17.85
N SER A 193 -6.87 -13.51 18.96
CA SER A 193 -8.34 -13.49 19.14
C SER A 193 -8.94 -12.09 19.24
N GLU A 194 -8.13 -11.08 19.58
CA GLU A 194 -8.54 -9.67 19.64
C GLU A 194 -8.39 -8.96 18.30
N LEU A 195 -7.80 -9.61 17.29
CA LEU A 195 -7.78 -9.08 15.94
C LEU A 195 -9.21 -8.93 15.39
N PRO A 196 -9.49 -7.85 14.62
CA PRO A 196 -10.76 -7.71 13.95
C PRO A 196 -10.98 -8.86 12.96
N LYS A 197 -12.22 -9.34 12.87
CA LYS A 197 -12.56 -10.48 11.98
C LYS A 197 -12.78 -10.05 10.54
N LYS A 198 -13.03 -8.76 10.30
CA LYS A 198 -13.33 -8.18 8.99
C LYS A 198 -12.57 -6.88 8.82
N ILE A 199 -12.32 -6.51 7.56
CA ILE A 199 -11.71 -5.21 7.19
C ILE A 199 -12.53 -4.02 7.71
N ALA A 200 -13.86 -4.16 7.80
CA ALA A 200 -14.75 -3.11 8.31
C ALA A 200 -14.55 -2.79 9.80
N ASP A 201 -13.89 -3.68 10.54
CA ASP A 201 -13.73 -3.60 12.00
C ASP A 201 -12.30 -3.14 12.39
N LEU A 202 -11.51 -2.64 11.42
CA LEU A 202 -10.13 -2.17 11.63
C LEU A 202 -10.07 -0.80 12.31
N GLN A 203 -9.48 -0.79 13.52
CA GLN A 203 -8.84 0.31 14.27
C GLN A 203 -8.54 1.60 13.48
N ASP A 204 -8.89 2.79 14.00
CA ASP A 204 -8.24 4.02 13.54
C ASP A 204 -7.08 4.33 14.49
N ASP A 205 -5.88 4.34 13.91
CA ASP A 205 -4.64 4.77 14.54
C ASP A 205 -4.12 6.03 13.82
N PRO A 206 -4.36 7.22 14.37
CA PRO A 206 -3.96 8.49 13.74
C PRO A 206 -2.44 8.64 13.62
N LEU A 207 -1.66 7.99 14.50
CA LEU A 207 -0.20 7.99 14.41
C LEU A 207 0.28 7.20 13.19
N ARG A 208 -0.51 6.24 12.69
CA ARG A 208 -0.23 5.59 11.39
C ARG A 208 -0.47 6.50 10.21
N THR A 209 -1.43 7.42 10.31
CA THR A 209 -1.59 8.50 9.33
C THR A 209 -0.40 9.46 9.40
N LEU A 210 -0.01 9.91 10.61
CA LEU A 210 1.14 10.79 10.81
C LEU A 210 2.44 10.18 10.28
N SER A 211 2.73 8.94 10.65
CA SER A 211 3.90 8.20 10.18
C SER A 211 3.92 8.07 8.66
N ALA A 212 2.77 7.84 8.01
CA ALA A 212 2.70 7.83 6.55
C ALA A 212 3.05 9.19 5.94
N TRP A 213 2.64 10.30 6.57
CA TRP A 213 2.98 11.65 6.12
C TRP A 213 4.46 11.98 6.32
N VAL A 214 5.02 11.60 7.48
CA VAL A 214 6.45 11.72 7.76
C VAL A 214 7.26 10.96 6.71
N ARG A 215 6.85 9.72 6.36
CA ARG A 215 7.48 8.94 5.29
C ARG A 215 7.40 9.63 3.94
N THR A 216 6.22 10.16 3.57
CA THR A 216 6.03 10.84 2.27
C THR A 216 6.86 12.12 2.17
N ASN A 217 7.16 12.77 3.29
CA ASN A 217 8.07 13.91 3.36
C ASN A 217 9.53 13.49 3.66
N CYS A 218 9.84 12.20 3.52
CA CYS A 218 11.17 11.61 3.65
C CYS A 218 11.82 11.71 5.04
N GLY A 219 11.03 11.86 6.11
CA GLY A 219 11.53 11.83 7.49
C GLY A 219 12.11 10.47 7.90
N TYR A 220 11.75 9.41 7.18
CA TYR A 220 12.47 8.15 7.13
C TYR A 220 12.31 7.51 5.74
N VAL A 221 13.29 6.72 5.33
CA VAL A 221 13.43 6.20 3.98
C VAL A 221 13.12 4.72 3.96
N LYS A 222 12.03 4.34 3.30
CA LYS A 222 11.71 2.94 2.98
C LYS A 222 12.26 2.62 1.60
N CYS A 223 12.83 1.42 1.43
CA CYS A 223 13.33 1.00 0.13
C CYS A 223 12.19 0.93 -0.89
N ASN A 224 12.53 1.17 -2.15
CA ASN A 224 11.59 0.96 -3.23
C ASN A 224 11.13 -0.50 -3.24
N PRO A 225 9.82 -0.75 -3.43
CA PRO A 225 9.33 -2.10 -3.58
C PRO A 225 10.09 -2.79 -4.71
N PRO A 226 10.50 -4.05 -4.53
CA PRO A 226 11.17 -4.77 -5.58
C PRO A 226 10.39 -4.81 -6.90
N GLY A 227 11.06 -4.60 -8.02
CA GLY A 227 10.45 -4.61 -9.36
C GLY A 227 9.78 -3.28 -9.77
N VAL A 228 9.86 -2.24 -8.95
CA VAL A 228 9.61 -0.86 -9.37
C VAL A 228 10.81 -0.41 -10.21
N THR A 229 10.57 0.03 -11.45
CA THR A 229 11.63 0.51 -12.35
C THR A 229 12.15 1.87 -11.89
N ASP A 230 13.34 2.27 -12.33
CA ASP A 230 13.95 3.57 -11.95
C ASP A 230 13.03 4.76 -12.31
N GLU A 231 12.28 4.68 -13.41
CA GLU A 231 11.29 5.68 -13.82
C GLU A 231 10.10 5.77 -12.84
N ASP A 232 9.61 4.64 -12.32
CA ASP A 232 8.53 4.61 -11.33
C ASP A 232 9.04 4.92 -9.90
N ALA A 233 10.34 4.79 -9.68
CA ALA A 233 11.04 5.14 -8.45
C ALA A 233 11.48 6.62 -8.42
N GLU A 234 11.51 7.31 -9.56
CA GLU A 234 11.87 8.71 -9.68
C GLU A 234 10.95 9.58 -8.79
N GLY A 235 11.55 10.35 -7.88
CA GLY A 235 10.82 11.13 -6.88
C GLY A 235 10.44 10.38 -5.60
N SER A 236 10.84 9.10 -5.45
CA SER A 236 10.77 8.41 -4.15
C SER A 236 11.81 8.96 -3.18
N CYS A 237 11.55 8.83 -1.87
CA CYS A 237 12.53 9.22 -0.85
C CYS A 237 13.85 8.43 -0.95
N ALA A 238 13.80 7.16 -1.37
CA ALA A 238 15.00 6.34 -1.54
C ALA A 238 15.87 6.86 -2.68
N THR A 239 15.26 7.33 -3.77
CA THR A 239 15.98 7.95 -4.89
C THR A 239 16.47 9.35 -4.53
N GLN A 240 15.65 10.16 -3.84
CA GLN A 240 16.01 11.53 -3.45
C GLN A 240 17.14 11.56 -2.42
N PHE A 241 17.20 10.57 -1.54
CA PHE A 241 18.21 10.45 -0.48
C PHE A 241 18.99 9.15 -0.64
N SER A 242 19.69 9.00 -1.77
CA SER A 242 20.48 7.79 -2.10
C SER A 242 21.58 7.48 -1.09
N ASP A 243 22.07 8.48 -0.37
CA ASP A 243 23.10 8.34 0.66
C ASP A 243 22.53 7.92 2.03
N VAL A 244 21.20 7.83 2.15
CA VAL A 244 20.50 7.36 3.35
C VAL A 244 20.12 5.90 3.15
N GLU A 245 20.55 5.06 4.10
CA GLU A 245 20.18 3.64 4.10
C GLU A 245 18.65 3.49 4.19
N CYS A 246 18.06 2.91 3.15
CA CYS A 246 16.63 2.65 3.11
C CYS A 246 16.28 1.39 3.91
N THR A 247 15.07 1.34 4.49
CA THR A 247 14.61 0.18 5.27
C THR A 247 13.71 -0.78 4.49
N ARG A 248 13.89 -2.07 4.77
CA ARG A 248 12.95 -3.17 4.41
C ARG A 248 12.30 -3.81 5.64
N ALA A 249 12.48 -3.21 6.82
CA ALA A 249 11.98 -3.77 8.07
C ALA A 249 10.45 -3.92 8.05
N PHE A 250 9.96 -5.07 8.51
CA PHE A 250 8.53 -5.29 8.71
C PHE A 250 7.98 -4.27 9.70
N PHE A 251 6.76 -3.81 9.42
CA PHE A 251 6.01 -2.91 10.30
C PHE A 251 6.73 -1.60 10.65
N VAL A 252 7.69 -1.16 9.82
CA VAL A 252 8.52 0.02 10.15
C VAL A 252 7.68 1.27 10.40
N GLU A 253 6.59 1.46 9.66
CA GLU A 253 5.71 2.60 9.87
C GLU A 253 4.90 2.50 11.20
N PHE A 254 4.73 1.30 11.78
CA PHE A 254 4.22 1.18 13.15
C PHE A 254 5.29 1.57 14.19
N LYS A 255 6.56 1.19 13.97
CA LYS A 255 7.68 1.60 14.84
C LYS A 255 7.84 3.13 14.87
N TRP A 256 7.76 3.76 13.71
CA TRP A 256 7.80 5.22 13.60
C TRP A 256 6.56 5.89 14.20
N ALA A 257 5.37 5.31 14.05
CA ALA A 257 4.17 5.80 14.75
C ALA A 257 4.34 5.77 16.28
N ALA A 258 4.91 4.67 16.83
CA ALA A 258 5.22 4.57 18.26
C ALA A 258 6.23 5.65 18.70
N HIS A 259 7.27 5.90 17.90
CA HIS A 259 8.21 7.01 18.16
C HIS A 259 7.50 8.37 18.17
N HIS A 260 6.67 8.67 17.18
CA HIS A 260 5.97 9.96 17.13
C HIS A 260 5.02 10.16 18.32
N SER A 261 4.48 9.08 18.89
CA SER A 261 3.67 9.14 20.12
C SER A 261 4.44 9.70 21.33
N THR A 262 5.78 9.62 21.33
CA THR A 262 6.62 10.13 22.42
C THR A 262 7.01 11.60 22.25
N VAL A 263 6.75 12.20 21.09
CA VAL A 263 7.08 13.60 20.82
C VAL A 263 6.12 14.51 21.60
N PRO A 264 6.60 15.41 22.47
CA PRO A 264 5.74 16.21 23.37
C PRO A 264 4.63 16.99 22.67
N GLU A 265 4.94 17.63 21.54
CA GLU A 265 3.99 18.40 20.72
C GLU A 265 2.93 17.50 20.08
N VAL A 266 3.34 16.33 19.59
CA VAL A 266 2.42 15.31 19.04
C VAL A 266 1.48 14.83 20.15
N LYS A 267 2.04 14.43 21.30
CA LYS A 267 1.28 13.91 22.44
C LYS A 267 0.26 14.93 22.95
N SER A 268 0.68 16.19 23.14
CA SER A 268 -0.19 17.25 23.66
C SER A 268 -1.28 17.68 22.68
N THR A 269 -1.00 17.73 21.37
CA THR A 269 -1.96 18.19 20.36
C THR A 269 -2.98 17.11 19.99
N LEU A 270 -2.53 15.86 19.84
CA LEU A 270 -3.44 14.76 19.51
C LEU A 270 -4.33 14.45 20.72
N GLY A 271 -3.73 14.35 21.92
CA GLY A 271 -4.44 14.05 23.16
C GLY A 271 -5.29 12.77 23.09
N ASP A 272 -6.23 12.64 24.02
CA ASP A 272 -7.22 11.57 23.98
C ASP A 272 -8.35 11.91 22.98
N GLY A 273 -8.88 10.90 22.28
CA GLY A 273 -10.06 11.05 21.41
C GLY A 273 -9.80 11.58 20.00
N ILE A 274 -8.56 11.51 19.51
CA ILE A 274 -8.20 11.85 18.12
C ILE A 274 -8.65 10.79 17.10
N SER A 275 -8.81 9.54 17.54
CA SER A 275 -9.27 8.43 16.69
C SER A 275 -10.72 8.61 16.28
N CYS A 276 -11.01 8.32 15.01
CA CYS A 276 -12.35 8.43 14.45
C CYS A 276 -13.06 7.08 14.42
N SER A 277 -14.38 7.10 14.61
CA SER A 277 -15.22 5.93 14.42
C SER A 277 -15.13 5.45 12.97
N GLN A 278 -14.91 4.16 12.80
CA GLN A 278 -14.54 3.47 11.56
C GLN A 278 -15.75 2.86 10.84
N GLN A 279 -16.82 3.63 10.78
CA GLN A 279 -18.02 3.24 10.03
C GLN A 279 -17.73 3.14 8.53
N VAL A 280 -18.57 2.36 7.84
CA VAL A 280 -18.71 2.42 6.39
C VAL A 280 -20.05 3.11 6.11
N PRO A 281 -20.08 4.33 5.55
CA PRO A 281 -18.95 5.13 5.09
C PRO A 281 -18.16 5.77 6.25
N LEU A 282 -16.91 6.18 5.97
CA LEU A 282 -16.03 6.85 6.93
C LEU A 282 -16.66 8.13 7.49
N ASN A 283 -16.40 8.42 8.77
CA ASN A 283 -16.78 9.69 9.39
C ASN A 283 -15.84 10.83 8.91
N LEU A 284 -16.17 11.42 7.76
CA LEU A 284 -15.37 12.45 7.12
C LEU A 284 -15.18 13.69 8.01
N GLU A 285 -16.23 14.13 8.70
CA GLU A 285 -16.16 15.30 9.58
C GLU A 285 -15.15 15.10 10.73
N CYS A 286 -15.11 13.90 11.30
CA CYS A 286 -14.09 13.55 12.29
C CYS A 286 -12.69 13.51 11.67
N LEU A 287 -12.56 12.91 10.48
CA LEU A 287 -11.27 12.73 9.80
C LEU A 287 -10.69 14.06 9.31
N ASP A 288 -11.54 15.04 8.96
CA ASP A 288 -11.11 16.40 8.62
C ASP A 288 -10.51 17.10 9.85
N ARG A 289 -11.17 17.04 11.02
CA ARG A 289 -10.60 17.54 12.29
C ARG A 289 -9.32 16.82 12.69
N GLN A 290 -9.28 15.50 12.50
CA GLN A 290 -8.07 14.71 12.75
C GLN A 290 -6.93 15.18 11.85
N ARG A 291 -7.20 15.38 10.56
CA ARG A 291 -6.23 15.87 9.58
C ARG A 291 -5.67 17.23 9.96
N GLU A 292 -6.51 18.17 10.41
CA GLU A 292 -6.07 19.50 10.88
C GLU A 292 -5.09 19.40 12.05
N LYS A 293 -5.40 18.59 13.06
CA LYS A 293 -4.50 18.35 14.20
C LYS A 293 -3.19 17.67 13.78
N LEU A 294 -3.27 16.68 12.92
CA LEU A 294 -2.08 16.00 12.38
C LEU A 294 -1.19 16.97 11.59
N ALA A 295 -1.78 17.93 10.86
CA ALA A 295 -1.04 18.92 10.10
C ALA A 295 -0.27 19.87 11.01
N GLN A 296 -0.84 20.26 12.15
CA GLN A 296 -0.18 21.12 13.15
C GLN A 296 1.09 20.49 13.72
N VAL A 297 1.10 19.16 13.88
CA VAL A 297 2.23 18.44 14.50
C VAL A 297 3.19 17.82 13.50
N LEU A 298 2.90 17.88 12.19
CA LEU A 298 3.72 17.25 11.17
C LEU A 298 5.17 17.77 11.20
N LEU A 299 5.37 19.08 11.33
CA LEU A 299 6.71 19.65 11.39
C LEU A 299 7.47 19.16 12.63
N ALA A 300 6.83 19.15 13.81
CA ALA A 300 7.44 18.64 15.04
C ALA A 300 7.80 17.15 14.92
N ALA A 301 6.93 16.34 14.31
CA ALA A 301 7.20 14.93 14.05
C ALA A 301 8.38 14.73 13.08
N MET A 302 8.51 15.58 12.04
CA MET A 302 9.64 15.57 11.12
C MET A 302 10.95 15.98 11.81
N THR A 303 10.93 17.03 12.63
CA THR A 303 12.10 17.47 13.41
C THR A 303 12.56 16.36 14.36
N ALA A 304 11.62 15.74 15.09
CA ALA A 304 11.94 14.61 15.94
C ALA A 304 12.48 13.41 15.14
N ALA A 305 11.94 13.14 13.94
CA ALA A 305 12.40 12.03 13.11
C ALA A 305 13.89 12.15 12.72
N ALA A 306 14.35 13.37 12.45
CA ALA A 306 15.73 13.67 12.10
C ALA A 306 16.69 13.74 13.31
N ALA A 307 16.17 13.76 14.54
CA ALA A 307 16.99 13.89 15.74
C ALA A 307 17.90 12.66 15.96
N PRO A 308 19.19 12.82 16.32
CA PRO A 308 20.13 11.69 16.47
C PRO A 308 19.66 10.61 17.46
N GLU A 309 19.01 11.00 18.55
CA GLU A 309 18.48 10.12 19.59
C GLU A 309 17.41 9.15 19.07
N THR A 310 16.72 9.51 17.98
CA THR A 310 15.68 8.69 17.36
C THR A 310 16.21 7.34 16.91
N ARG A 311 17.48 7.28 16.47
CA ARG A 311 18.13 6.01 16.06
C ARG A 311 18.07 4.95 17.15
N ALA A 312 18.25 5.35 18.41
CA ALA A 312 18.20 4.42 19.54
C ALA A 312 16.79 3.88 19.79
N TYR A 313 15.75 4.69 19.52
CA TYR A 313 14.36 4.30 19.69
C TYR A 313 13.87 3.37 18.57
N VAL A 314 14.04 3.78 17.31
CA VAL A 314 13.50 3.03 16.16
C VAL A 314 14.32 1.78 15.81
N GLY A 315 15.57 1.75 16.28
CA GLY A 315 16.52 0.67 16.06
C GLY A 315 17.27 0.77 14.73
N ALA A 316 18.36 0.01 14.63
CA ALA A 316 19.14 -0.09 13.40
C ALA A 316 18.28 -0.63 12.23
N GLY A 317 18.57 -0.17 11.01
CA GLY A 317 17.85 -0.59 9.81
C GLY A 317 16.41 -0.08 9.72
N ALA A 318 16.00 0.91 10.51
CA ALA A 318 14.65 1.51 10.46
C ALA A 318 14.49 2.65 9.43
N GLY A 319 15.52 2.90 8.61
CA GLY A 319 15.46 3.89 7.53
C GLY A 319 15.62 5.32 8.04
N TYR A 320 16.33 5.51 9.13
CA TYR A 320 16.53 6.82 9.76
C TYR A 320 17.18 7.81 8.77
N ASN A 321 16.58 9.00 8.65
CA ASN A 321 17.09 10.08 7.80
C ASN A 321 17.43 11.32 8.65
N PRO A 322 18.72 11.72 8.76
CA PRO A 322 19.12 12.94 9.47
C PRO A 322 19.00 14.21 8.61
N GLN A 323 18.72 14.08 7.31
CA GLN A 323 18.85 15.20 6.37
C GLN A 323 17.74 16.23 6.57
N PRO A 324 18.03 17.53 6.40
CA PRO A 324 17.02 18.57 6.54
C PRO A 324 15.92 18.43 5.47
N HIS A 325 14.67 18.70 5.88
CA HIS A 325 13.49 18.59 5.03
C HIS A 325 12.94 19.98 4.70
N GLN A 326 12.81 20.31 3.41
CA GLN A 326 12.17 21.55 2.95
C GLN A 326 10.76 21.27 2.44
N GLY A 327 9.83 22.22 2.63
CA GLY A 327 8.49 22.15 2.04
C GLY A 327 7.61 21.02 2.58
N VAL A 328 7.75 20.66 3.86
CA VAL A 328 6.94 19.64 4.51
C VAL A 328 5.47 20.00 4.42
N VAL A 329 4.67 19.17 3.75
CA VAL A 329 3.24 19.39 3.58
C VAL A 329 2.43 18.13 3.90
N PRO A 330 1.24 18.27 4.51
CA PRO A 330 0.30 17.17 4.60
C PRO A 330 -0.08 16.68 3.19
N PRO A 331 0.04 15.39 2.87
CA PRO A 331 -0.40 14.84 1.60
C PRO A 331 -1.93 14.89 1.49
N CYS A 332 -2.44 14.78 0.27
CA CYS A 332 -3.88 14.86 -0.04
C CYS A 332 -4.49 16.20 0.40
N GLN A 333 -4.08 17.27 -0.26
CA GLN A 333 -4.87 18.51 -0.30
C GLN A 333 -5.93 18.40 -1.38
#